data_AF-A0A1G7MLK0-F1
#
_entry.id   AF-A0A1G7MLK0-F1
#
_cell.length_a   1.000
_cell.length_b   1.000
_cell.length_c   1.000
_cell.angle_alpha   90.00
_cell.angle_beta   90.00
_cell.angle_gamma   90.00
#
_symmetry.space_group_name_H-M   'P 1'
#
loop_
_entity.id
_entity.type
_entity.pdbx_description
1 polymer ?
#
loop_
_entity_poly.entity_id
_entity_poly.type
_entity_poly.pdbx_seq_one_letter_code
_entity_poly.pdbx_strand_id
1 'polypeptide(L)' 'MSRYIIHYLKRIDQLIHLKATGSPFDLASKLEISERCLYNYIKLMKDHGAPIKFCKQRRSYYYVERGRFQLKFLKEGM' A
#
# COMPACT_ATOMS: atom_id res chain seq x y z
N MET A 1 -16.04 1.42 -9.91
CA MET A 1 -14.96 1.80 -8.96
C MET A 1 -15.08 0.92 -7.73
N SER A 2 -13.98 0.29 -7.31
CA SER A 2 -13.98 -0.90 -6.44
C SER A 2 -14.60 -0.67 -5.05
N ARG A 3 -15.57 -1.51 -4.69
CA ARG A 3 -16.25 -1.57 -3.38
C ARG A 3 -15.29 -1.88 -2.21
N TYR A 4 -14.01 -2.18 -2.49
CA TYR A 4 -13.03 -2.69 -1.52
C TYR A 4 -11.72 -1.87 -1.46
N ILE A 5 -11.70 -0.60 -1.88
CA ILE A 5 -10.47 0.21 -1.89
C ILE A 5 -9.76 0.24 -0.54
N ILE A 6 -10.50 0.43 0.56
CA ILE A 6 -9.93 0.47 1.92
C ILE A 6 -9.23 -0.86 2.26
N HIS A 7 -9.76 -2.00 1.81
CA HIS A 7 -9.14 -3.32 2.01
C HIS A 7 -7.78 -3.39 1.29
N TYR A 8 -7.71 -2.96 0.03
CA TYR A 8 -6.45 -2.98 -0.72
C TYR A 8 -5.40 -2.05 -0.10
N LEU A 9 -5.77 -0.85 0.31
CA LEU A 9 -4.84 0.10 0.94
C LEU A 9 -4.27 -0.46 2.24
N LYS A 10 -5.11 -1.10 3.08
CA LYS A 10 -4.66 -1.79 4.31
C LYS A 10 -3.70 -2.94 4.00
N ARG A 11 -4.00 -3.74 2.97
CA ARG A 11 -3.17 -4.88 2.58
C ARG A 11 -1.82 -4.43 2.01
N ILE A 12 -1.80 -3.36 1.22
CA ILE A 12 -0.58 -2.74 0.71
C ILE A 12 0.27 -2.23 1.88
N ASP A 13 -0.30 -1.47 2.82
CA ASP A 13 0.44 -0.98 4.01
C ASP A 13 1.09 -2.15 4.80
N GLN A 14 0.31 -3.21 5.04
CA GLN A 14 0.78 -4.39 5.76
C GLN A 14 2.00 -5.01 5.04
N LEU A 15 1.91 -5.22 3.73
CA LEU A 15 2.97 -5.86 2.95
C LEU A 15 4.22 -4.98 2.83
N ILE A 16 4.05 -3.65 2.70
CA ILE A 16 5.17 -2.68 2.73
C ILE A 16 5.93 -2.79 4.05
N HIS A 17 5.21 -2.83 5.17
CA HIS A 17 5.85 -2.90 6.47
C HIS A 17 6.56 -4.24 6.74
N LEU A 18 5.95 -5.34 6.31
CA LEU A 18 6.57 -6.67 6.35
C LEU A 18 7.72 -6.81 5.35
N LYS A 19 7.96 -5.79 4.49
CA LYS A 19 8.90 -5.82 3.35
C LYS A 19 8.61 -6.98 2.38
N ALA A 20 7.37 -7.47 2.40
CA ALA A 20 6.93 -8.68 1.69
C ALA A 20 6.13 -8.35 0.41
N THR A 21 6.31 -7.16 -0.16
CA THR A 21 5.57 -6.76 -1.37
C THR A 21 6.01 -7.55 -2.60
N GLY A 22 7.33 -7.75 -2.80
CA GLY A 22 7.85 -8.24 -4.06
C GLY A 22 7.89 -7.13 -5.12
N SER A 23 8.04 -7.52 -6.39
CA SER A 23 7.90 -6.59 -7.51
C SER A 23 6.46 -6.04 -7.60
N PRO A 24 6.21 -4.98 -8.40
CA PRO A 24 4.85 -4.51 -8.64
C PRO A 24 3.93 -5.61 -9.18
N PHE A 25 4.43 -6.48 -10.07
CA PHE A 25 3.73 -7.66 -10.55
C PHE A 25 3.38 -8.63 -9.40
N ASP A 26 4.35 -8.96 -8.54
CA ASP A 26 4.14 -9.87 -7.41
C ASP A 26 3.09 -9.31 -6.42
N LEU A 27 3.15 -8.00 -6.14
CA LEU A 27 2.20 -7.32 -5.25
C LEU A 27 0.80 -7.27 -5.87
N ALA A 28 0.68 -6.98 -7.18
CA ALA A 28 -0.59 -6.97 -7.88
C ALA A 28 -1.23 -8.36 -7.89
N SER A 29 -0.44 -9.41 -8.13
CA SER A 29 -0.87 -10.81 -8.08
C SER A 29 -1.35 -11.21 -6.67
N LYS A 30 -0.62 -10.85 -5.60
CA LYS A 30 -1.04 -11.10 -4.20
C LYS A 30 -2.35 -10.43 -3.81
N LEU A 31 -2.72 -9.37 -4.51
CA LEU A 31 -3.94 -8.60 -4.30
C LEU A 31 -5.04 -8.99 -5.30
N GLU A 32 -4.75 -9.89 -6.25
CA GLU A 32 -5.66 -10.28 -7.33
C GLU A 32 -6.19 -9.08 -8.12
N ILE A 33 -5.31 -8.12 -8.41
CA ILE A 33 -5.61 -6.93 -9.22
C ILE A 33 -4.61 -6.78 -10.37
N SER A 34 -4.93 -5.94 -11.34
CA SER A 34 -3.97 -5.55 -12.37
C SER A 34 -2.88 -4.64 -11.81
N GLU A 35 -1.69 -4.66 -12.42
CA GLU A 35 -0.61 -3.72 -12.07
C GLU A 35 -1.05 -2.26 -12.20
N ARG A 36 -1.87 -1.93 -13.21
CA ARG A 36 -2.45 -0.59 -13.36
C ARG A 36 -3.28 -0.17 -12.13
N CYS A 37 -4.08 -1.09 -11.59
CA CYS A 37 -4.86 -0.86 -10.38
C CYS A 37 -3.94 -0.65 -9.16
N LEU A 38 -2.90 -1.48 -9.02
CA LEU A 38 -1.89 -1.32 -7.99
C LEU A 38 -1.22 0.06 -8.06
N TYR A 39 -0.78 0.50 -9.25
CA TYR A 39 -0.16 1.81 -9.42
C TYR A 39 -1.10 2.95 -9.04
N ASN A 40 -2.40 2.83 -9.36
CA ASN A 40 -3.40 3.82 -8.92
C ASN A 40 -3.52 3.85 -7.39
N TYR A 41 -3.51 2.71 -6.71
CA TYR A 41 -3.54 2.66 -5.24
C TYR A 41 -2.27 3.20 -4.61
N ILE A 42 -1.09 2.85 -5.13
CA ILE A 42 0.18 3.40 -4.64
C ILE A 42 0.22 4.92 -4.85
N LYS A 43 -0.25 5.41 -6.00
CA LYS A 43 -0.37 6.85 -6.27
C LYS A 43 -1.32 7.50 -5.27
N LEU A 44 -2.50 6.92 -5.03
CA LEU A 44 -3.45 7.43 -4.05
C LEU A 44 -2.83 7.53 -2.65
N MET A 45 -2.12 6.50 -2.19
CA MET A 45 -1.43 6.55 -0.88
C MET A 45 -0.38 7.66 -0.83
N LYS A 46 0.39 7.85 -1.90
CA LYS A 46 1.39 8.93 -2.01
C LYS A 46 0.75 10.31 -1.98
N ASP A 47 -0.33 10.49 -2.74
CA ASP A 47 -1.07 11.75 -2.81
C ASP A 47 -1.68 12.09 -1.43
N HIS A 48 -1.87 11.11 -0.56
CA HIS A 48 -2.32 11.26 0.83
C HIS A 48 -1.17 11.15 1.85
N GLY A 49 0.06 11.47 1.44
CA GLY A 49 1.19 11.68 2.35
C GLY A 49 1.99 10.41 2.70
N ALA A 50 1.72 9.25 2.11
CA ALA A 50 2.55 8.07 2.34
C ALA A 50 3.87 8.16 1.55
N PRO A 51 5.05 8.22 2.20
CA PRO A 51 6.33 8.39 1.51
C PRO A 51 6.84 7.06 0.93
N ILE A 52 6.11 6.49 -0.03
CA ILE A 52 6.40 5.16 -0.61
C ILE A 52 7.45 5.27 -1.72
N LYS A 53 8.48 4.43 -1.66
CA LYS A 53 9.44 4.21 -2.75
C LYS A 53 9.55 2.72 -3.08
N PHE A 54 10.01 2.41 -4.29
CA PHE A 54 10.33 1.05 -4.71
C PHE A 54 11.85 0.86 -4.76
N CYS A 55 12.36 -0.17 -4.09
CA CYS A 55 13.77 -0.54 -4.17
C CYS A 55 13.93 -1.69 -5.16
N LYS A 56 14.59 -1.43 -6.30
CA LYS A 56 14.83 -2.46 -7.33
C LYS A 56 15.67 -3.62 -6.79
N GLN A 57 16.73 -3.33 -6.03
CA GLN A 57 17.64 -4.34 -5.46
C GLN A 57 16.91 -5.27 -4.48
N ARG A 58 16.06 -4.70 -3.60
CA ARG A 58 15.27 -5.47 -2.64
C ARG A 58 13.99 -6.05 -3.23
N ARG A 59 13.65 -5.69 -4.47
CA ARG A 59 12.36 -5.95 -5.12
C ARG A 59 11.19 -5.75 -4.16
N SER A 60 11.11 -4.58 -3.54
CA SER A 60 10.06 -4.32 -2.54
C SER A 60 9.79 -2.82 -2.40
N TYR A 61 8.51 -2.48 -2.22
CA TYR A 61 8.08 -1.17 -1.75
C TYR A 61 8.41 -0.98 -0.27
N TYR A 62 8.76 0.25 0.10
CA TYR A 62 9.11 0.63 1.46
C TYR A 62 8.68 2.09 1.74
N TYR A 63 8.46 2.42 3.00
CA TYR A 63 8.32 3.81 3.45
C TYR A 63 9.71 4.41 3.68
N VAL A 64 9.93 5.62 3.18
CA VAL A 64 11.19 6.37 3.38
C VAL A 64 11.37 6.75 4.85
N GLU A 65 10.27 6.92 5.56
CA GLU A 65 10.24 7.28 6.98
C GLU A 65 9.55 6.18 7.79
N ARG A 66 9.82 6.12 9.11
CA ARG A 66 9.13 5.17 10.00
C ARG A 66 7.68 5.60 10.15
N GLY A 67 6.75 4.76 9.70
CA GLY A 67 5.33 5.07 9.78
C GLY A 67 4.42 3.95 9.31
N ARG A 68 3.13 4.26 9.31
CA ARG A 68 2.02 3.40 8.86
C ARG A 68 0.97 4.26 8.15
N PHE A 69 0.41 3.76 7.07
CA PHE A 69 -0.74 4.36 6.41
C PHE A 69 -2.02 3.74 6.98
N GLN A 70 -2.67 4.44 7.90
CA GLN A 70 -3.79 3.90 8.67
C GLN A 70 -5.13 4.51 8.28
N LEU A 71 -6.05 3.67 7.78
CA LEU A 71 -7.44 4.02 7.53
C LEU A 71 -8.33 3.30 8.54
N LYS A 72 -8.81 4.03 9.54
CA LYS A 72 -9.68 3.48 10.60
C LYS A 72 -10.59 4.57 11.15
N PHE A 73 -11.76 4.14 11.60
CA PHE A 73 -12.61 4.97 12.45
C PHE A 73 -11.92 5.16 13.80
N LEU A 74 -11.81 6.40 14.25
CA LEU A 74 -11.36 6.75 15.59
C LEU A 74 -12.59 7.18 16.37
N LYS A 75 -12.91 6.46 17.43
CA LYS A 75 -13.94 6.89 18.37
C LYS A 75 -13.33 7.99 19.23
N GLU A 76 -13.87 9.19 19.15
CA GLU A 76 -13.60 10.22 20.15
C GLU A 76 -14.22 9.78 21.48
N GLY A 77 -13.53 10.03 22.59
CA GLY A 77 -13.92 9.55 23.92
C GLY A 77 -15.37 9.89 24.26
N MET A 78 -16.03 8.98 25.00
CA MET A 78 -17.23 9.34 25.79
C MET A 78 -16.84 10.32 26.89
#